data_AF-A0A426REM8-F1
#
_entry.id   AF-A0A426REM8-F1
#
_cell.length_a   1.000
_cell.length_b   1.000
_cell.length_c   1.000
_cell.angle_alpha   90.00
_cell.angle_beta   90.00
_cell.angle_gamma   90.00
#
_symmetry.space_group_name_H-M   'P 1'
#
loop_
_entity.id
_entity.type
_entity.pdbx_description
1 polymer ?
#
loop_
_entity_poly.entity_id
_entity_poly.type
_entity_poly.pdbx_seq_one_letter_code
_entity_poly.pdbx_strand_id
1 'polypeptide(L)'
;MAFLDTRHKKKSLTLTTLLLSILLLVLFYIGLTYMDPPIENGISVNFGTTDFGSGQVQPKERIRSEQLDTPPVEPTKQEVSETVEEVPEKVQQEVKEAPSEKVLTQEDEESIRIKQAQETKRKADAAGAEQKRKAQEAEQKAKAEAERIAQQKREAEEQARQEQEAKKKKLDELMGGLNKSDGTASGSEGDDNRAGDKGSPDGDPYATSYYGSPGSGSGTGGYGLNGRSLVSKGKVPQECNESGRVVVQIWVDKNGNVIRAEPGVKGTTNTAKCLLEPARKTAFMHKWNLDSNAPSQQVGFVVVNFKLGE
;
A
#
# COMPACT_ATOMS: atom_id res chain seq x y z
N MET A 1 29.17 -15.29 -62.59
CA MET A 1 29.55 -16.71 -62.73
C MET A 1 28.39 -17.55 -62.23
N ALA A 2 28.01 -18.62 -62.92
CA ALA A 2 27.01 -19.55 -62.42
C ALA A 2 27.70 -20.51 -61.42
N PHE A 3 27.14 -20.66 -60.22
CA PHE A 3 27.80 -21.42 -59.14
C PHE A 3 27.37 -22.90 -59.08
N LEU A 4 26.47 -23.34 -59.96
CA LEU A 4 25.74 -24.62 -59.86
C LEU A 4 25.64 -25.35 -61.21
N ASP A 5 26.73 -25.45 -61.96
CA ASP A 5 26.67 -25.90 -63.37
C ASP A 5 26.41 -27.41 -63.54
N THR A 6 26.76 -28.23 -62.55
CA THR A 6 26.59 -29.69 -62.63
C THR A 6 25.32 -30.16 -61.90
N ARG A 7 24.71 -31.25 -62.39
CA ARG A 7 23.54 -31.86 -61.74
C ARG A 7 23.84 -32.27 -60.28
N HIS A 8 25.08 -32.67 -59.99
CA HIS A 8 25.51 -33.02 -58.63
C HIS A 8 25.64 -31.79 -57.72
N LYS A 9 26.17 -30.65 -58.21
CA LYS A 9 26.19 -29.39 -57.46
C LYS A 9 24.77 -28.92 -57.11
N LYS A 10 23.84 -28.97 -58.08
CA LYS A 10 22.41 -28.64 -57.84
C LYS A 10 21.78 -29.56 -56.79
N LYS A 11 21.90 -30.89 -56.95
CA LYS A 11 21.36 -31.88 -56.01
C LYS A 11 21.95 -31.76 -54.60
N SER A 12 23.26 -31.52 -54.50
CA SER A 12 23.97 -31.33 -53.23
C SER A 12 23.45 -30.08 -52.52
N LEU A 13 23.37 -28.93 -53.21
CA LEU A 13 22.83 -27.70 -52.63
C LEU A 13 21.38 -27.88 -52.16
N THR A 14 20.51 -28.50 -52.96
CA THR A 14 19.11 -28.74 -52.56
C THR A 14 18.98 -29.67 -51.36
N LEU A 15 19.90 -30.63 -51.20
CA LEU A 15 19.91 -31.55 -50.06
C LEU A 15 20.43 -30.85 -48.80
N THR A 16 21.49 -30.05 -48.91
CA THR A 16 22.05 -29.33 -47.76
C THR A 16 21.14 -28.21 -47.28
N THR A 17 20.49 -27.45 -48.17
CA THR A 17 19.51 -26.44 -47.76
C THR A 17 18.29 -27.06 -47.11
N LEU A 18 17.78 -28.19 -47.63
CA LEU A 18 16.66 -28.91 -47.02
C LEU A 18 17.01 -29.45 -45.64
N LEU A 19 18.20 -30.05 -45.47
CA LEU A 19 18.66 -30.55 -44.17
C LEU A 19 18.87 -29.42 -43.16
N LEU A 20 19.50 -28.31 -43.57
CA LEU A 20 19.66 -27.12 -42.73
C LEU A 20 18.31 -26.49 -42.34
N SER A 21 17.35 -26.40 -43.26
CA SER A 21 16.00 -25.88 -42.96
C SER A 21 15.25 -26.76 -41.96
N ILE A 22 15.37 -28.09 -42.06
CA ILE A 22 14.79 -29.02 -41.08
C ILE A 22 15.47 -28.87 -39.73
N LEU A 23 16.81 -28.78 -39.68
CA LEU A 23 17.55 -28.57 -38.44
C LEU A 23 17.16 -27.25 -37.77
N LEU A 24 16.99 -26.17 -38.55
CA LEU A 24 16.57 -24.86 -38.05
C LEU A 24 15.13 -24.90 -37.53
N LEU A 25 14.21 -25.60 -38.20
CA LEU A 25 12.85 -25.83 -37.69
C LEU A 25 12.84 -26.60 -36.36
N VAL A 26 13.67 -27.64 -36.23
CA VAL A 26 13.81 -28.41 -34.98
C VAL A 26 14.37 -27.53 -33.87
N LEU A 27 15.39 -26.71 -34.14
CA LEU A 27 15.93 -25.76 -33.18
C LEU A 27 14.93 -24.66 -32.80
N PHE A 28 14.08 -24.21 -33.72
CA PHE A 28 13.04 -23.23 -33.43
C PHE A 28 11.93 -23.81 -32.53
N TYR A 29 11.52 -25.05 -32.77
CA TYR A 29 10.45 -25.72 -32.00
C TYR A 29 10.89 -26.25 -30.64
N ILE A 30 12.17 -26.60 -30.47
CA ILE A 30 12.72 -27.16 -29.22
C ILE A 30 13.52 -26.11 -28.44
N GLY A 31 14.41 -25.38 -29.11
CA GLY A 31 15.45 -24.55 -28.48
C GLY A 31 15.02 -23.15 -28.04
N LEU A 32 13.93 -22.59 -28.55
CA LEU A 32 13.43 -21.25 -28.16
C LEU A 32 12.57 -21.25 -26.88
N THR A 33 12.50 -22.39 -26.18
CA THR A 33 11.74 -22.52 -24.92
C THR A 33 12.53 -22.10 -23.68
N TYR A 34 13.77 -21.63 -23.85
CA TYR A 34 14.58 -21.09 -22.75
C TYR A 34 14.06 -19.70 -22.36
N MET A 35 13.34 -19.64 -21.23
CA MET A 35 13.04 -18.38 -20.56
C MET A 35 14.34 -17.82 -19.97
N ASP A 36 14.83 -16.74 -20.59
CA ASP A 36 15.91 -15.90 -20.06
C ASP A 36 15.31 -14.52 -19.71
N PRO A 37 15.28 -14.10 -18.44
CA PRO A 37 15.80 -14.80 -17.26
C PRO A 37 14.96 -16.04 -16.88
N PRO A 38 15.56 -17.02 -16.17
CA PRO A 38 14.83 -18.09 -15.50
C PRO A 38 13.74 -17.54 -14.58
N ILE A 39 12.72 -18.36 -14.26
CA ILE A 39 11.70 -17.97 -13.30
C ILE A 39 12.36 -17.69 -11.95
N GLU A 40 12.46 -16.41 -11.58
CA GLU A 40 12.99 -15.99 -10.29
C GLU A 40 12.07 -16.53 -9.20
N ASN A 41 12.55 -17.54 -8.48
CA ASN A 41 11.92 -18.00 -7.25
C ASN A 41 12.21 -16.93 -6.19
N GLY A 42 11.36 -15.90 -6.15
CA GLY A 42 11.45 -14.84 -5.16
C GLY A 42 11.47 -15.43 -3.76
N ILE A 43 12.52 -15.10 -2.99
CA ILE A 43 12.61 -15.53 -1.60
C ILE A 43 11.54 -14.74 -0.84
N SER A 44 10.53 -15.43 -0.32
CA SER A 44 9.50 -14.82 0.52
C SER A 44 10.11 -14.44 1.87
N VAL A 45 10.66 -13.22 1.95
CA VAL A 45 11.08 -12.60 3.20
C VAL A 45 9.82 -12.19 3.96
N ASN A 46 9.56 -12.85 5.08
CA ASN A 46 8.48 -12.48 5.98
C ASN A 46 9.01 -11.41 6.95
N PHE A 47 8.39 -10.24 6.90
CA PHE A 47 8.76 -9.05 7.68
C PHE A 47 8.17 -9.02 9.09
N GLY A 48 7.48 -10.09 9.51
CA GLY A 48 6.61 -10.10 10.68
C GLY A 48 5.23 -9.55 10.35
N THR A 49 4.21 -10.00 11.07
CA THR A 49 2.80 -9.57 10.91
C THR A 49 2.29 -8.74 12.09
N THR A 50 3.04 -8.68 13.18
CA THR A 50 2.64 -8.05 14.44
C THR A 50 3.78 -7.25 15.07
N ASP A 51 3.46 -6.25 15.89
CA ASP A 51 4.47 -5.46 16.63
C ASP A 51 5.11 -6.22 17.82
N PHE A 52 4.61 -7.42 18.11
CA PHE A 52 5.03 -8.31 19.19
C PHE A 52 5.15 -9.76 18.69
N GLY A 53 5.97 -10.56 19.36
CA GLY A 53 6.19 -11.97 19.03
C GLY A 53 7.29 -12.61 19.90
N SER A 54 7.29 -13.94 20.02
CA SER A 54 8.10 -14.67 21.00
C SER A 54 8.64 -16.00 20.45
N GLY A 55 9.93 -16.07 20.12
CA GLY A 55 10.56 -17.34 19.74
C GLY A 55 11.79 -17.17 18.85
N GLN A 56 12.23 -18.27 18.25
CA GLN A 56 13.49 -18.37 17.49
C GLN A 56 13.34 -19.04 16.11
N VAL A 57 12.11 -19.33 15.67
CA VAL A 57 11.86 -20.06 14.41
C VAL A 57 10.69 -19.47 13.64
N GLN A 58 11.01 -18.83 12.52
CA GLN A 58 10.02 -18.14 11.69
C GLN A 58 8.96 -19.08 11.13
N PRO A 59 7.66 -18.79 11.36
CA PRO A 59 6.58 -19.48 10.70
C PRO A 59 6.72 -19.36 9.17
N LYS A 60 6.73 -20.51 8.49
CA LYS A 60 6.62 -20.58 7.02
C LYS A 60 5.20 -20.38 6.51
N GLU A 61 4.23 -20.42 7.43
CA GLU A 61 2.80 -20.30 7.21
C GLU A 61 2.23 -19.30 8.22
N ARG A 62 1.08 -18.70 7.91
CA ARG A 62 0.47 -17.70 8.80
C ARG A 62 0.12 -18.32 10.16
N ILE A 63 0.48 -17.60 11.22
CA ILE A 63 0.16 -17.93 12.62
C ILE A 63 -1.22 -17.41 13.01
N ARG A 64 -1.82 -17.99 14.05
CA ARG A 64 -3.09 -17.48 14.59
C ARG A 64 -2.85 -16.24 15.46
N SER A 65 -3.43 -15.10 15.08
CA SER A 65 -3.43 -13.91 15.93
C SER A 65 -4.34 -14.12 17.14
N GLU A 66 -3.83 -13.89 18.35
CA GLU A 66 -4.65 -13.80 19.56
C GLU A 66 -5.51 -12.53 19.49
N GLN A 67 -6.80 -12.62 19.86
CA GLN A 67 -7.76 -11.54 19.66
C GLN A 67 -7.44 -10.35 20.56
N LEU A 68 -6.91 -9.26 19.99
CA LEU A 68 -6.94 -7.96 20.65
C LEU A 68 -8.33 -7.34 20.47
N ASP A 69 -9.11 -7.34 21.55
CA ASP A 69 -10.32 -6.51 21.70
C ASP A 69 -9.96 -5.02 21.88
N THR A 70 -9.17 -4.46 20.97
CA THR A 70 -8.98 -3.01 20.85
C THR A 70 -10.04 -2.45 19.90
N PRO A 71 -10.94 -1.56 20.35
CA PRO A 71 -11.96 -0.98 19.49
C PRO A 71 -11.30 -0.17 18.36
N PRO A 72 -11.89 -0.12 17.15
CA PRO A 72 -11.33 0.66 16.05
C PRO A 72 -11.24 2.14 16.43
N VAL A 73 -10.04 2.73 16.32
CA VAL A 73 -9.88 4.18 16.36
C VAL A 73 -10.52 4.74 15.09
N GLU A 74 -11.57 5.55 15.25
CA GLU A 74 -12.22 6.20 14.12
C GLU A 74 -11.22 7.13 13.39
N PRO A 75 -11.05 7.03 12.07
CA PRO A 75 -10.20 7.94 11.34
C PRO A 75 -10.84 9.34 11.33
N THR A 76 -10.11 10.33 11.85
CA THR A 76 -10.51 11.74 11.87
C THR A 76 -10.98 12.20 10.49
N LYS A 77 -12.23 12.63 10.43
CA LYS A 77 -12.89 13.15 9.24
C LYS A 77 -12.16 14.42 8.77
N GLN A 78 -11.48 14.36 7.63
CA GLN A 78 -10.90 15.56 7.02
C GLN A 78 -12.02 16.43 6.44
N GLU A 79 -12.19 17.64 6.99
CA GLU A 79 -13.00 18.68 6.36
C GLU A 79 -12.33 19.10 5.06
N VAL A 80 -13.01 18.86 3.93
CA VAL A 80 -12.67 19.50 2.66
C VAL A 80 -13.41 20.84 2.63
N SER A 81 -12.63 21.92 2.64
CA SER A 81 -13.12 23.31 2.61
C SER A 81 -14.17 23.53 1.53
N GLU A 82 -15.33 24.04 1.95
CA GLU A 82 -16.36 24.55 1.05
C GLU A 82 -15.88 25.87 0.43
N THR A 83 -15.88 25.95 -0.90
CA THR A 83 -15.57 27.18 -1.65
C THR A 83 -16.48 27.29 -2.87
N VAL A 84 -17.70 27.78 -2.68
CA VAL A 84 -18.59 28.27 -3.74
C VAL A 84 -19.22 29.58 -3.30
N GLU A 85 -18.58 30.69 -3.68
CA GLU A 85 -19.08 32.06 -3.60
C GLU A 85 -18.71 32.67 -4.97
N GLU A 86 -19.66 32.80 -5.92
CA GLU A 86 -20.46 34.00 -6.27
C GLU A 86 -21.45 33.60 -7.40
N VAL A 87 -22.51 34.32 -7.83
CA VAL A 87 -23.47 35.33 -7.30
C VAL A 87 -24.38 35.73 -8.50
N PRO A 88 -25.63 36.23 -8.36
CA PRO A 88 -26.67 36.12 -7.32
C PRO A 88 -28.07 35.73 -7.90
N GLU A 89 -29.10 35.64 -7.04
CA GLU A 89 -30.51 35.73 -7.48
C GLU A 89 -31.21 36.91 -6.76
N LYS A 90 -31.79 37.86 -7.52
CA LYS A 90 -32.80 38.81 -7.01
C LYS A 90 -33.51 39.59 -8.13
N VAL A 91 -34.61 39.04 -8.65
CA VAL A 91 -35.73 39.85 -9.20
C VAL A 91 -37.05 39.15 -8.87
N GLN A 92 -37.88 39.76 -8.02
CA GLN A 92 -39.28 39.38 -7.86
C GLN A 92 -40.16 40.64 -7.85
N GLN A 93 -41.22 40.59 -8.68
CA GLN A 93 -42.49 41.32 -8.55
C GLN A 93 -42.38 42.86 -8.65
N GLU A 94 -43.43 43.62 -9.00
CA GLU A 94 -44.85 43.30 -9.16
C GLU A 94 -45.47 44.15 -10.28
N VAL A 95 -46.54 43.69 -10.94
CA VAL A 95 -47.30 44.49 -11.92
C VAL A 95 -48.65 44.85 -11.32
N LYS A 96 -48.98 46.15 -11.23
CA LYS A 96 -50.35 46.57 -10.89
C LYS A 96 -50.78 47.88 -11.54
N GLU A 97 -51.89 47.76 -12.27
CA GLU A 97 -52.96 48.74 -12.57
C GLU A 97 -52.64 50.11 -13.21
N ALA A 98 -53.39 50.41 -14.28
CA ALA A 98 -53.56 51.74 -14.88
C ALA A 98 -54.68 52.53 -14.15
N PRO A 99 -54.88 53.82 -14.46
CA PRO A 99 -55.90 54.10 -15.48
C PRO A 99 -55.63 55.29 -16.42
N SER A 100 -56.54 55.41 -17.40
CA SER A 100 -56.57 56.32 -18.55
C SER A 100 -56.76 57.81 -18.27
N GLU A 101 -56.27 58.64 -19.19
CA GLU A 101 -56.85 59.95 -19.53
C GLU A 101 -57.81 59.82 -20.74
N LYS A 102 -58.91 60.59 -20.74
CA LYS A 102 -59.92 60.64 -21.81
C LYS A 102 -59.69 61.88 -22.70
N VAL A 103 -60.21 61.88 -23.93
CA VAL A 103 -61.19 62.89 -24.43
C VAL A 103 -61.56 62.65 -25.92
N LEU A 104 -62.88 62.66 -26.20
CA LEU A 104 -63.66 62.91 -27.45
C LEU A 104 -63.16 62.35 -28.82
N THR A 105 -64.03 61.92 -29.76
CA THR A 105 -65.35 62.47 -30.17
C THR A 105 -66.45 61.42 -30.45
N GLN A 106 -67.69 61.89 -30.64
CA GLN A 106 -68.85 61.24 -31.30
C GLN A 106 -68.52 60.81 -32.76
N GLU A 107 -69.28 59.98 -33.49
CA GLU A 107 -70.66 59.44 -33.33
C GLU A 107 -70.84 58.06 -34.04
N ASP A 108 -72.07 57.51 -34.03
CA ASP A 108 -72.69 56.50 -34.92
C ASP A 108 -72.29 54.99 -35.01
N GLU A 109 -73.30 54.18 -35.38
CA GLU A 109 -73.37 52.74 -35.69
C GLU A 109 -73.06 51.71 -34.57
N GLU A 110 -74.10 51.33 -33.80
CA GLU A 110 -74.01 50.37 -32.68
C GLU A 110 -73.99 48.87 -33.05
N SER A 111 -74.40 48.47 -34.25
CA SER A 111 -74.66 47.05 -34.57
C SER A 111 -73.41 46.21 -34.90
N ILE A 112 -72.31 46.86 -35.31
CA ILE A 112 -71.04 46.18 -35.65
C ILE A 112 -70.09 46.12 -34.44
N ARG A 113 -70.08 47.16 -33.59
CA ARG A 113 -69.16 47.27 -32.44
C ARG A 113 -69.38 46.16 -31.40
N ILE A 114 -70.61 45.72 -31.17
CA ILE A 114 -70.93 44.65 -30.19
C ILE A 114 -70.32 43.31 -30.60
N LYS A 115 -70.40 42.93 -31.89
CA LYS A 115 -69.77 41.70 -32.41
C LYS A 115 -68.25 41.78 -32.33
N GLN A 116 -67.66 42.91 -32.71
CA GLN A 116 -66.20 43.11 -32.61
C GLN A 116 -65.71 43.06 -31.15
N ALA A 117 -66.43 43.65 -30.20
CA ALA A 117 -66.10 43.59 -28.77
C ALA A 117 -66.22 42.17 -28.16
N GLN A 118 -67.15 41.36 -28.68
CA GLN A 118 -67.32 39.96 -28.23
C GLN A 118 -66.27 39.04 -28.85
N GLU A 119 -65.83 39.32 -30.08
CA GLU A 119 -64.76 38.59 -30.76
C GLU A 119 -63.37 38.93 -30.20
N THR A 120 -63.11 40.19 -29.83
CA THR A 120 -61.85 40.57 -29.16
C THR A 120 -61.73 39.96 -27.77
N LYS A 121 -62.82 39.92 -26.97
CA LYS A 121 -62.84 39.16 -25.71
C LYS A 121 -62.52 37.67 -25.92
N ARG A 122 -63.20 36.99 -26.85
CA ARG A 122 -62.91 35.58 -27.16
C ARG A 122 -61.46 35.33 -27.59
N LYS A 123 -60.85 36.24 -28.37
CA LYS A 123 -59.43 36.15 -28.76
C LYS A 123 -58.49 36.37 -27.56
N ALA A 124 -58.81 37.29 -26.66
CA ALA A 124 -58.04 37.51 -25.42
C ALA A 124 -58.14 36.31 -24.46
N ASP A 125 -59.34 35.76 -24.25
CA ASP A 125 -59.57 34.58 -23.40
C ASP A 125 -58.84 33.34 -23.96
N ALA A 126 -58.86 33.13 -25.28
CA ALA A 126 -58.13 32.06 -25.94
C ALA A 126 -56.60 32.22 -25.80
N ALA A 127 -56.06 33.42 -26.00
CA ALA A 127 -54.64 33.70 -25.81
C ALA A 127 -54.19 33.49 -24.35
N GLY A 128 -55.00 33.90 -23.37
CA GLY A 128 -54.74 33.67 -21.95
C GLY A 128 -54.78 32.19 -21.56
N ALA A 129 -55.70 31.42 -22.14
CA ALA A 129 -55.76 29.97 -21.95
C ALA A 129 -54.53 29.24 -22.55
N GLU A 130 -54.08 29.67 -23.74
CA GLU A 130 -52.87 29.11 -24.37
C GLU A 130 -51.60 29.44 -23.57
N GLN A 131 -51.45 30.67 -23.06
CA GLN A 131 -50.33 31.03 -22.19
C GLN A 131 -50.33 30.23 -20.88
N LYS A 132 -51.48 30.06 -20.22
CA LYS A 132 -51.57 29.21 -19.02
C LYS A 132 -51.15 27.76 -19.30
N ARG A 133 -51.54 27.20 -20.45
CA ARG A 133 -51.17 25.83 -20.82
C ARG A 133 -49.66 25.71 -21.07
N LYS A 134 -49.05 26.68 -21.76
CA LYS A 134 -47.58 26.74 -21.97
C LYS A 134 -46.82 26.90 -20.66
N ALA A 135 -47.31 27.71 -19.72
CA ALA A 135 -46.70 27.87 -18.40
C ALA A 135 -46.75 26.57 -17.57
N GLN A 136 -47.89 25.88 -17.53
CA GLN A 136 -48.04 24.59 -16.85
C GLN A 136 -47.15 23.50 -17.47
N GLU A 137 -47.03 23.47 -18.80
CA GLU A 137 -46.18 22.48 -19.49
C GLU A 137 -44.68 22.75 -19.23
N ALA A 138 -44.26 24.02 -19.15
CA ALA A 138 -42.91 24.40 -18.76
C ALA A 138 -42.61 24.04 -17.29
N GLU A 139 -43.56 24.26 -16.37
CA GLU A 139 -43.42 23.91 -14.96
C GLU A 139 -43.31 22.38 -14.76
N GLN A 140 -44.10 21.58 -15.48
CA GLN A 140 -43.99 20.12 -15.43
C GLN A 140 -42.67 19.61 -16.00
N LYS A 141 -42.17 20.20 -17.10
CA LYS A 141 -40.85 19.86 -17.65
C LYS A 141 -39.72 20.21 -16.68
N ALA A 142 -39.77 21.38 -16.04
CA ALA A 142 -38.79 21.78 -15.02
C ALA A 142 -38.80 20.83 -13.80
N LYS A 143 -39.98 20.43 -13.33
CA LYS A 143 -40.12 19.45 -12.23
C LYS A 143 -39.59 18.07 -12.59
N ALA A 144 -39.92 17.55 -13.77
CA ALA A 144 -39.43 16.25 -14.25
C ALA A 144 -37.90 16.24 -14.46
N GLU A 145 -37.31 17.34 -14.94
CA GLU A 145 -35.86 17.46 -15.10
C GLU A 145 -35.14 17.56 -13.76
N ALA A 146 -35.68 18.34 -12.80
CA ALA A 146 -35.14 18.41 -11.44
C ALA A 146 -35.20 17.05 -10.72
N GLU A 147 -36.30 16.31 -10.86
CA GLU A 147 -36.46 14.96 -10.30
C GLU A 147 -35.46 13.97 -10.92
N ARG A 148 -35.28 13.99 -12.25
CA ARG A 148 -34.27 13.17 -12.95
C ARG A 148 -32.84 13.48 -12.47
N ILE A 149 -32.50 14.75 -12.26
CA ILE A 149 -31.18 15.15 -11.74
C ILE A 149 -31.01 14.69 -10.28
N ALA A 150 -32.04 14.79 -9.45
CA ALA A 150 -32.02 14.31 -8.06
C ALA A 150 -31.96 12.77 -7.96
N GLN A 151 -32.55 12.05 -8.93
CA GLN A 151 -32.43 10.61 -9.09
C GLN A 151 -30.98 10.23 -9.43
N GLN A 152 -30.42 10.81 -10.49
CA GLN A 152 -29.04 10.55 -10.95
C GLN A 152 -27.98 10.84 -9.88
N LYS A 153 -28.14 11.93 -9.10
CA LYS A 153 -27.21 12.23 -8.00
C LYS A 153 -27.24 11.16 -6.89
N ARG A 154 -28.43 10.68 -6.50
CA ARG A 154 -28.57 9.62 -5.48
C ARG A 154 -28.01 8.28 -5.94
N GLU A 155 -28.26 7.91 -7.19
CA GLU A 155 -27.69 6.69 -7.79
C GLU A 155 -26.15 6.77 -7.90
N ALA A 156 -25.60 7.92 -8.28
CA ALA A 156 -24.15 8.13 -8.34
C ALA A 156 -23.49 8.12 -6.95
N GLU A 157 -24.12 8.71 -5.94
CA GLU A 157 -23.63 8.68 -4.55
C GLU A 157 -23.66 7.25 -3.98
N GLU A 158 -24.71 6.48 -4.23
CA GLU A 158 -24.81 5.08 -3.82
C GLU A 158 -23.78 4.19 -4.54
N GLN A 159 -23.58 4.38 -5.84
CA GLN A 159 -22.51 3.68 -6.58
C GLN A 159 -21.12 4.04 -6.04
N ALA A 160 -20.85 5.32 -5.77
CA ALA A 160 -19.58 5.74 -5.18
C ALA A 160 -19.36 5.13 -3.78
N ARG A 161 -20.40 5.05 -2.95
CA ARG A 161 -20.36 4.40 -1.63
C ARG A 161 -20.08 2.90 -1.75
N GLN A 162 -20.77 2.20 -2.65
CA GLN A 162 -20.53 0.77 -2.90
C GLN A 162 -19.13 0.52 -3.47
N GLU A 163 -18.63 1.38 -4.35
CA GLU A 163 -17.27 1.26 -4.91
C GLU A 163 -16.21 1.51 -3.83
N GLN A 164 -16.41 2.48 -2.92
CA GLN A 164 -15.53 2.71 -1.77
C GLN A 164 -15.54 1.52 -0.81
N GLU A 165 -16.70 0.94 -0.50
CA GLU A 165 -16.80 -0.24 0.36
C GLU A 165 -16.14 -1.47 -0.28
N ALA A 166 -16.35 -1.69 -1.58
CA ALA A 166 -15.68 -2.75 -2.35
C ALA A 166 -14.16 -2.53 -2.41
N LYS A 167 -13.67 -1.29 -2.60
CA LYS A 167 -12.24 -0.94 -2.54
C LYS A 167 -11.67 -1.20 -1.14
N LYS A 168 -12.39 -0.83 -0.08
CA LYS A 168 -11.98 -1.10 1.32
C LYS A 168 -11.87 -2.60 1.58
N LYS A 169 -12.88 -3.39 1.20
CA LYS A 169 -12.88 -4.85 1.34
C LYS A 169 -11.74 -5.50 0.55
N LYS A 170 -11.53 -5.08 -0.70
CA LYS A 170 -10.43 -5.58 -1.53
C LYS A 170 -9.04 -5.19 -0.99
N LEU A 171 -8.92 -4.01 -0.37
CA LEU A 171 -7.70 -3.58 0.29
C LEU A 171 -7.41 -4.42 1.55
N ASP A 172 -8.43 -4.73 2.35
CA ASP A 172 -8.33 -5.58 3.55
C ASP A 172 -7.93 -7.03 3.17
N GLU A 173 -8.48 -7.55 2.06
CA GLU A 173 -8.13 -8.85 1.48
C GLU A 173 -6.69 -8.86 0.92
N LEU A 174 -6.26 -7.80 0.24
CA LEU A 174 -4.87 -7.64 -0.28
C LEU A 174 -3.85 -7.40 0.84
N MET A 175 -4.21 -6.67 1.90
CA MET A 175 -3.41 -6.54 3.12
C MET A 175 -3.46 -7.77 4.01
N GLY A 176 -4.15 -8.84 3.59
CA GLY A 176 -3.97 -10.18 4.12
C GLY A 176 -4.58 -10.45 5.49
N GLY A 177 -5.56 -9.63 5.94
CA GLY A 177 -6.30 -9.91 7.17
C GLY A 177 -5.44 -9.91 8.44
N LEU A 178 -4.44 -9.02 8.53
CA LEU A 178 -3.45 -8.93 9.62
C LEU A 178 -4.06 -8.89 11.04
N ASN A 179 -5.30 -8.43 11.18
CA ASN A 179 -6.01 -8.36 12.46
C ASN A 179 -6.72 -9.67 12.88
N LYS A 180 -6.91 -10.62 11.94
CA LYS A 180 -7.57 -11.91 12.17
C LYS A 180 -7.01 -12.97 11.21
N SER A 181 -5.88 -13.55 11.56
CA SER A 181 -5.33 -14.69 10.85
C SER A 181 -5.86 -16.01 11.44
N ASP A 182 -6.64 -16.75 10.67
CA ASP A 182 -7.09 -18.13 11.01
C ASP A 182 -5.98 -19.17 10.76
N GLY A 183 -4.73 -18.80 11.04
CA GLY A 183 -3.55 -19.63 10.80
C GLY A 183 -3.47 -20.86 11.69
N THR A 184 -2.96 -21.97 11.16
CA THR A 184 -2.73 -23.21 11.93
C THR A 184 -1.28 -23.39 12.38
N ALA A 185 -0.38 -22.50 11.96
CA ALA A 185 1.04 -22.58 12.32
C ALA A 185 1.27 -22.26 13.80
N SER A 186 2.14 -23.04 14.46
CA SER A 186 2.49 -22.92 15.88
C SER A 186 3.88 -22.31 16.13
N GLY A 187 4.49 -21.71 15.11
CA GLY A 187 5.74 -20.96 15.26
C GLY A 187 5.49 -19.56 15.83
N SER A 188 6.54 -18.90 16.29
CA SER A 188 6.53 -17.50 16.72
C SER A 188 7.98 -17.00 16.71
N GLU A 189 8.20 -15.73 16.35
CA GLU A 189 9.51 -15.08 16.30
C GLU A 189 9.44 -13.74 17.03
N GLY A 190 10.51 -13.41 17.75
CA GLY A 190 10.65 -12.15 18.46
C GLY A 190 11.15 -12.34 19.89
N ASP A 191 11.45 -11.23 20.53
CA ASP A 191 12.05 -11.12 21.86
C ASP A 191 11.05 -10.80 23.00
N ASP A 192 9.75 -10.71 22.69
CA ASP A 192 8.72 -10.46 23.68
C ASP A 192 8.22 -11.75 24.35
N ASN A 193 7.30 -11.59 25.31
CA ASN A 193 6.62 -12.68 26.01
C ASN A 193 5.20 -12.96 25.45
N ARG A 194 4.92 -12.58 24.20
CA ARG A 194 3.60 -12.72 23.55
C ARG A 194 3.74 -13.47 22.23
N ALA A 195 2.82 -14.38 21.94
CA ALA A 195 2.77 -15.07 20.66
C ALA A 195 2.55 -14.07 19.51
N GLY A 196 3.29 -14.26 18.41
CA GLY A 196 3.31 -13.34 17.26
C GLY A 196 4.53 -13.57 16.36
N ASP A 197 4.61 -12.83 15.26
CA ASP A 197 5.77 -12.83 14.37
C ASP A 197 6.21 -11.38 14.25
N LYS A 198 7.20 -11.02 15.08
CA LYS A 198 7.48 -9.63 15.42
C LYS A 198 8.22 -8.91 14.29
N GLY A 199 7.57 -7.94 13.66
CA GLY A 199 8.19 -7.10 12.64
C GLY A 199 9.00 -5.93 13.19
N SER A 200 9.83 -5.33 12.34
CA SER A 200 10.50 -4.06 12.60
C SER A 200 10.36 -3.14 11.39
N PRO A 201 9.71 -1.96 11.53
CA PRO A 201 9.57 -1.00 10.43
C PRO A 201 10.90 -0.50 9.85
N ASP A 202 11.95 -0.45 10.69
CA ASP A 202 13.32 -0.07 10.31
C ASP A 202 14.21 -1.29 9.98
N GLY A 203 13.61 -2.47 9.76
CA GLY A 203 14.32 -3.73 9.50
C GLY A 203 14.96 -3.79 8.11
N ASP A 204 16.28 -3.98 8.04
CA ASP A 204 17.01 -4.23 6.80
C ASP A 204 16.78 -5.70 6.33
N PRO A 205 16.28 -5.95 5.10
CA PRO A 205 16.07 -7.29 4.55
C PRO A 205 17.34 -8.17 4.50
N TYR A 206 18.53 -7.55 4.52
CA TYR A 206 19.83 -8.21 4.48
C TYR A 206 20.52 -8.24 5.86
N ALA A 207 19.84 -7.81 6.93
CA ALA A 207 20.37 -7.83 8.28
C ALA A 207 20.63 -9.26 8.76
N THR A 208 21.90 -9.55 9.09
CA THR A 208 22.30 -10.84 9.66
C THR A 208 21.82 -11.07 11.12
N SER A 209 21.22 -10.04 11.73
CA SER A 209 20.75 -9.99 13.13
C SER A 209 19.40 -9.27 13.17
N TYR A 210 18.48 -9.75 14.00
CA TYR A 210 17.19 -9.11 14.27
C TYR A 210 17.33 -7.79 15.07
N TYR A 211 18.44 -7.63 15.80
CA TYR A 211 18.63 -6.58 16.78
C TYR A 211 19.53 -5.47 16.26
N GLY A 212 19.08 -4.22 16.39
CA GLY A 212 19.89 -3.00 16.28
C GLY A 212 20.27 -2.60 14.86
N SER A 213 20.12 -1.31 14.55
CA SER A 213 20.75 -0.70 13.38
C SER A 213 22.26 -0.94 13.40
N PRO A 214 22.92 -1.14 12.24
CA PRO A 214 24.38 -1.24 12.19
C PRO A 214 24.97 0.04 12.80
N GLY A 215 25.77 -0.13 13.88
CA GLY A 215 26.39 1.00 14.56
C GLY A 215 27.28 1.79 13.60
N SER A 216 27.51 3.08 13.89
CA SER A 216 28.29 4.01 13.06
C SER A 216 29.79 3.68 12.94
N GLY A 217 30.21 2.48 13.31
CA GLY A 217 31.57 1.96 13.17
C GLY A 217 31.87 1.54 11.73
N SER A 218 32.37 2.47 10.93
CA SER A 218 32.99 2.16 9.64
C SER A 218 34.22 1.26 9.85
N GLY A 219 34.07 -0.04 9.59
CA GLY A 219 35.15 -1.02 9.54
C GLY A 219 35.01 -2.18 10.55
N THR A 220 34.59 -3.34 10.04
CA THR A 220 34.94 -4.72 10.49
C THR A 220 34.64 -5.09 11.96
N GLY A 221 34.13 -4.18 12.79
CA GLY A 221 33.71 -4.40 14.17
C GLY A 221 32.22 -4.65 14.25
N GLY A 222 31.81 -5.91 14.09
CA GLY A 222 30.40 -6.27 14.15
C GLY A 222 29.86 -6.18 15.58
N TYR A 223 29.35 -5.03 15.99
CA TYR A 223 28.53 -4.89 17.19
C TYR A 223 27.49 -3.80 16.95
N GLY A 224 26.33 -3.93 17.59
CA GLY A 224 25.22 -3.00 17.41
C GLY A 224 24.43 -2.83 18.69
N LEU A 225 24.25 -1.58 19.10
CA LEU A 225 23.40 -1.16 20.20
C LEU A 225 22.87 0.23 19.85
N ASN A 226 21.55 0.37 19.68
CA ASN A 226 20.96 1.59 19.09
C ASN A 226 21.32 2.85 19.91
N GLY A 227 21.77 3.92 19.25
CA GLY A 227 22.14 5.19 19.90
C GLY A 227 23.37 5.15 20.83
N ARG A 228 24.07 4.01 20.96
CA ARG A 228 25.23 3.87 21.87
C ARG A 228 26.51 3.46 21.14
N SER A 229 27.62 4.03 21.58
CA SER A 229 28.97 3.74 21.10
C SER A 229 29.73 2.83 22.08
N LEU A 230 30.69 2.07 21.55
CA LEU A 230 31.52 1.18 22.33
C LEU A 230 32.71 1.97 22.91
N VAL A 231 32.85 1.96 24.24
CA VAL A 231 33.92 2.63 25.01
C VAL A 231 35.11 1.70 25.25
N SER A 232 34.86 0.42 25.49
CA SER A 232 35.91 -0.59 25.68
C SER A 232 35.55 -1.90 25.00
N LYS A 233 36.58 -2.61 24.50
CA LYS A 233 36.48 -3.94 23.89
C LYS A 233 37.53 -4.85 24.50
N GLY A 234 37.16 -6.10 24.77
CA GLY A 234 38.08 -7.18 25.08
C GLY A 234 37.99 -8.29 24.03
N LYS A 235 38.86 -9.31 24.14
CA LYS A 235 38.78 -10.55 23.35
C LYS A 235 39.28 -11.71 24.21
N VAL A 236 38.53 -12.80 24.26
CA VAL A 236 39.00 -14.09 24.78
C VAL A 236 39.37 -14.96 23.58
N PRO A 237 40.59 -15.50 23.49
CA PRO A 237 40.95 -16.45 22.44
C PRO A 237 40.18 -17.77 22.64
N GLN A 238 39.93 -18.47 21.54
CA GLN A 238 39.41 -19.83 21.55
C GLN A 238 40.52 -20.84 21.84
N GLU A 239 40.26 -21.84 22.68
CA GLU A 239 41.21 -22.92 23.01
C GLU A 239 41.08 -24.14 22.07
N CYS A 240 40.22 -24.07 21.06
CA CYS A 240 39.98 -25.14 20.10
C CYS A 240 40.44 -24.78 18.68
N ASN A 241 40.79 -25.80 17.90
CA ASN A 241 41.19 -25.67 16.50
C ASN A 241 39.98 -25.51 15.56
N GLU A 242 39.02 -24.67 15.95
CA GLU A 242 37.84 -24.32 15.16
C GLU A 242 37.82 -22.82 14.83
N SER A 243 37.24 -22.49 13.68
CA SER A 243 37.03 -21.10 13.27
C SER A 243 35.58 -20.85 12.87
N GLY A 244 35.19 -19.58 12.83
CA GLY A 244 33.83 -19.17 12.50
C GLY A 244 33.44 -17.84 13.10
N ARG A 245 32.28 -17.35 12.67
CA ARG A 245 31.60 -16.20 13.24
C ARG A 245 30.62 -16.67 14.30
N VAL A 246 30.70 -16.12 15.51
CA VAL A 246 29.69 -16.27 16.56
C VAL A 246 29.03 -14.93 16.81
N VAL A 247 27.71 -14.88 16.71
CA VAL A 247 26.90 -13.73 17.10
C VAL A 247 26.39 -13.97 18.52
N VAL A 248 26.50 -12.94 19.35
CA VAL A 248 26.11 -12.94 20.77
C VAL A 248 25.09 -11.83 20.97
N GLN A 249 23.87 -12.19 21.37
CA GLN A 249 22.88 -11.21 21.81
C GLN A 249 23.26 -10.73 23.20
N ILE A 250 23.15 -9.43 23.44
CA ILE A 250 23.52 -8.79 24.70
C ILE A 250 22.38 -7.94 25.25
N TRP A 251 22.32 -7.85 26.58
CA TRP A 251 21.50 -6.87 27.30
C TRP A 251 22.46 -5.96 28.07
N VAL A 252 22.30 -4.66 27.91
CA VAL A 252 23.18 -3.63 28.46
C VAL A 252 22.40 -2.73 29.40
N ASP A 253 22.98 -2.41 30.56
CA ASP A 253 22.39 -1.49 31.53
C ASP A 253 22.56 -0.01 31.10
N LYS A 254 21.90 0.92 31.81
CA LYS A 254 22.06 2.36 31.53
C LYS A 254 23.53 2.81 31.57
N ASN A 255 24.33 2.20 32.44
CA ASN A 255 25.74 2.49 32.70
C ASN A 255 26.70 1.91 31.64
N GLY A 256 26.17 1.20 30.64
CA GLY A 256 26.92 0.64 29.52
C GLY A 256 27.56 -0.73 29.79
N ASN A 257 27.23 -1.40 30.90
CA ASN A 257 27.77 -2.73 31.22
C ASN A 257 26.83 -3.84 30.70
N VAL A 258 27.40 -4.95 30.20
CA VAL A 258 26.62 -6.12 29.77
C VAL A 258 26.14 -6.90 30.99
N ILE A 259 24.83 -7.03 31.15
CA ILE A 259 24.20 -7.77 32.25
C ILE A 259 23.80 -9.20 31.86
N ARG A 260 23.62 -9.48 30.57
CA ARG A 260 23.31 -10.81 30.00
C ARG A 260 23.93 -10.92 28.61
N ALA A 261 24.45 -12.09 28.27
CA ALA A 261 25.04 -12.37 26.96
C ALA A 261 24.73 -13.83 26.53
N GLU A 262 24.12 -13.99 25.36
CA GLU A 262 23.67 -15.26 24.81
C GLU A 262 24.30 -15.52 23.44
N PRO A 263 25.31 -16.42 23.35
CA PRO A 263 26.00 -16.73 22.11
C PRO A 263 25.21 -17.75 21.26
N GLY A 264 25.41 -17.73 19.94
CA GLY A 264 24.83 -18.73 19.03
C GLY A 264 23.50 -18.32 18.39
N VAL A 265 23.14 -17.04 18.48
CA VAL A 265 21.94 -16.50 17.82
C VAL A 265 22.11 -16.38 16.30
N LYS A 266 21.03 -16.02 15.61
CA LYS A 266 20.96 -15.80 14.14
C LYS A 266 22.17 -14.99 13.62
N GLY A 267 22.77 -15.47 12.54
CA GLY A 267 24.03 -14.93 11.98
C GLY A 267 25.31 -15.64 12.45
N THR A 268 25.22 -16.54 13.44
CA THR A 268 26.32 -17.44 13.83
C THR A 268 26.57 -18.50 12.75
N THR A 269 27.83 -18.70 12.35
CA THR A 269 28.23 -19.71 11.35
C THR A 269 28.79 -21.00 11.95
N ASN A 270 29.24 -20.97 13.21
CA ASN A 270 29.71 -22.16 13.93
C ASN A 270 29.21 -22.09 15.38
N THR A 271 28.48 -23.12 15.81
CA THR A 271 27.84 -23.22 17.14
C THR A 271 28.61 -24.13 18.11
N ALA A 272 29.85 -24.52 17.78
CA ALA A 272 30.68 -25.33 18.67
C ALA A 272 30.88 -24.66 20.05
N LYS A 273 30.67 -25.44 21.11
CA LYS A 273 30.72 -24.96 22.50
C LYS A 273 32.03 -24.26 22.86
N CYS A 274 33.14 -24.67 22.25
CA CYS A 274 34.45 -24.08 22.44
C CYS A 274 34.61 -22.67 21.85
N LEU A 275 33.72 -22.25 20.95
CA LEU A 275 33.62 -20.88 20.42
C LEU A 275 32.55 -20.05 21.16
N LEU A 276 31.42 -20.67 21.51
CA LEU A 276 30.33 -20.01 22.24
C LEU A 276 30.78 -19.45 23.60
N GLU A 277 31.57 -20.20 24.37
CA GLU A 277 32.05 -19.79 25.70
C GLU A 277 33.02 -18.60 25.66
N PRO A 278 34.10 -18.60 24.84
CA PRO A 278 34.93 -17.41 24.63
C PRO A 278 34.15 -16.23 24.04
N ALA A 279 33.16 -16.45 23.18
CA ALA A 279 32.35 -15.37 22.62
C ALA A 279 31.50 -14.69 23.71
N ARG A 280 30.85 -15.48 24.57
CA ARG A 280 30.10 -14.99 25.74
C ARG A 280 30.99 -14.17 26.69
N LYS A 281 32.18 -14.67 27.04
CA LYS A 281 33.15 -13.94 27.86
C LYS A 281 33.65 -12.66 27.18
N THR A 282 33.85 -12.70 25.87
CA THR A 282 34.25 -11.55 25.05
C THR A 282 33.20 -10.44 25.10
N ALA A 283 31.92 -10.80 24.99
CA ALA A 283 30.81 -9.86 25.12
C ALA A 283 30.77 -9.19 26.50
N PHE A 284 30.96 -9.94 27.60
CA PHE A 284 31.01 -9.36 28.95
C PHE A 284 32.17 -8.38 29.20
N MET A 285 33.26 -8.46 28.43
CA MET A 285 34.36 -7.48 28.50
C MET A 285 34.11 -6.21 27.68
N HIS A 286 33.05 -6.17 26.87
CA HIS A 286 32.68 -4.97 26.13
C HIS A 286 31.92 -4.01 27.05
N LYS A 287 32.19 -2.70 26.87
CA LYS A 287 31.52 -1.63 27.62
C LYS A 287 31.10 -0.51 26.69
N TRP A 288 29.85 -0.08 26.79
CA TRP A 288 29.27 1.02 26.04
C TRP A 288 29.34 2.33 26.83
N ASN A 289 29.03 3.45 26.17
CA ASN A 289 28.87 4.72 26.87
C ASN A 289 27.69 4.67 27.84
N LEU A 290 27.80 5.45 28.93
CA LEU A 290 26.66 5.81 29.76
C LEU A 290 25.66 6.60 28.90
N ASP A 291 24.38 6.29 29.04
CA ASP A 291 23.28 7.11 28.56
C ASP A 291 22.12 7.01 29.57
N SER A 292 21.72 8.17 30.08
CA SER A 292 20.66 8.33 31.08
C SER A 292 19.25 8.12 30.50
N ASN A 293 19.09 8.38 29.20
CA ASN A 293 17.81 8.44 28.51
C ASN A 293 17.37 7.07 27.99
N ALA A 294 18.30 6.13 27.82
CA ALA A 294 18.00 4.74 27.46
C ALA A 294 17.01 4.05 28.44
N PRO A 295 16.34 2.97 27.99
CA PRO A 295 15.62 2.04 28.86
C PRO A 295 16.50 1.45 29.98
N SER A 296 15.87 0.78 30.96
CA SER A 296 16.58 0.09 32.06
C SER A 296 17.50 -1.04 31.59
N GLN A 297 17.13 -1.70 30.49
CA GLN A 297 17.92 -2.71 29.78
C GLN A 297 17.76 -2.46 28.28
N GLN A 298 18.84 -2.53 27.53
CA GLN A 298 18.83 -2.35 26.08
C GLN A 298 19.41 -3.58 25.38
N VAL A 299 18.71 -4.10 24.37
CA VAL A 299 19.11 -5.27 23.59
C VAL A 299 20.00 -4.86 22.41
N GLY A 300 21.05 -5.63 22.17
CA GLY A 300 21.97 -5.45 21.05
C GLY A 300 22.72 -6.73 20.71
N PHE A 301 23.79 -6.63 19.92
CA PHE A 301 24.61 -7.77 19.54
C PHE A 301 26.12 -7.47 19.51
N VAL A 302 26.93 -8.52 19.66
CA VAL A 302 28.38 -8.56 19.43
C VAL A 302 28.72 -9.75 18.54
N VAL A 303 29.53 -9.53 17.51
CA VAL A 303 30.00 -10.53 16.56
C VAL A 303 31.48 -10.80 16.82
N VAL A 304 31.78 -12.01 17.26
CA VAL A 304 33.14 -12.49 17.49
C VAL A 304 33.54 -13.38 16.32
N ASN A 305 34.59 -13.02 15.59
CA ASN A 305 35.12 -13.82 14.49
C ASN A 305 36.39 -14.53 14.98
N PHE A 306 36.33 -15.86 15.11
CA PHE A 306 37.44 -16.71 15.48
C PHE A 306 38.17 -17.21 14.23
N LYS A 307 39.50 -17.18 14.26
CA LYS A 307 40.39 -17.60 13.17
C LYS A 307 41.47 -18.53 13.72
N LEU A 308 41.89 -19.49 12.90
CA LEU A 308 43.02 -20.35 13.23
C LEU A 308 44.31 -19.56 12.97
N GLY A 309 45.15 -19.37 14.00
CA GLY A 309 46.44 -18.64 13.89
C GLY A 309 46.57 -17.36 14.73
N GLU A 310 45.69 -17.14 15.70
CA GLU A 310 45.86 -16.17 16.82
C GLU A 310 46.02 -16.93 18.14
#